data_AF-A0A0G4MSK5-F1
#
_entry.id   AF-A0A0G4MSK5-F1
#
_cell.length_a   1.000
_cell.length_b   1.000
_cell.length_c   1.000
_cell.angle_alpha   90.00
_cell.angle_beta   90.00
_cell.angle_gamma   90.00
#
_symmetry.space_group_name_H-M   'P 1'
#
loop_
_entity.id
_entity.type
_entity.pdbx_description
1 polymer ?
#
loop_
_entity_poly.entity_id
_entity_poly.type
_entity_poly.pdbx_seq_one_letter_code
_entity_poly.pdbx_strand_id
1 'polypeptide(L)'
;MQAHQQFGLESRLRSRRVSPPATPPIHALLGWSHANVRAPSSSRWVAREARPISLRQLMVFGRSLTEARLLSSANYVRTELPTRIAHRIRDMQQLPYGVVTNPHISDVYQLYHNAFDTFRKVKEVKTLEENDHLCSIIGKMLKTHLTVIPKLAMGILESNGHIDPAVLDHFMNTILRSRISRRVIAEQHLALTETFGADWFSPGAKLHESDFIGEVFIKCVARDVVERCSSAVEKLARSTYGPDVRVPEIKINGHLDASFPFILSHIEYIIGELLRNAVQAVIERQQRLATEGGLDAAAAQPPPIEVTICEAQQHVMIRISDQGGGIPTNELPYLWSFSSGPQSRRRLENLRRVPKLAATMQELHVSDELGRADLKTPSYESSLASLTGRPPNLRLGIGLPLSRVYAEYWAGGLELHSLWGYGVDAFLQISKLGNKNEQLTTRASMDAI
;
A
#
# COMPACT_ATOMS: atom_id res chain seq x y z
N MET A 1 69.92 -55.08 -12.47
CA MET A 1 69.00 -56.23 -12.59
C MET A 1 67.75 -55.76 -13.32
N GLN A 2 67.50 -56.43 -14.44
CA GLN A 2 66.32 -56.41 -15.30
C GLN A 2 64.99 -56.30 -14.51
N ALA A 3 64.08 -55.40 -14.90
CA ALA A 3 62.94 -55.67 -15.80
C ALA A 3 61.70 -56.17 -15.01
N HIS A 4 60.44 -55.96 -15.37
CA HIS A 4 59.78 -55.41 -16.55
C HIS A 4 58.30 -55.21 -16.16
N GLN A 5 57.64 -54.20 -16.76
CA GLN A 5 56.26 -54.20 -17.31
C GLN A 5 55.07 -54.55 -16.38
N GLN A 6 53.96 -53.81 -16.42
CA GLN A 6 53.10 -53.74 -17.61
C GLN A 6 52.12 -52.55 -17.58
N PHE A 7 52.07 -51.81 -18.70
CA PHE A 7 50.93 -51.18 -19.41
C PHE A 7 49.76 -50.50 -18.64
N GLY A 8 49.24 -49.34 -19.05
CA GLY A 8 49.30 -48.75 -20.38
C GLY A 8 48.68 -47.34 -20.48
N LEU A 9 48.71 -46.88 -21.73
CA LEU A 9 48.47 -45.55 -22.28
C LEU A 9 47.25 -44.78 -21.76
N GLU A 10 47.42 -43.49 -21.48
CA GLU A 10 46.48 -42.46 -21.95
C GLU A 10 47.21 -41.21 -22.45
N SER A 11 46.61 -40.64 -23.49
CA SER A 11 47.15 -39.73 -24.48
C SER A 11 47.08 -38.26 -24.07
N ARG A 12 48.09 -37.49 -24.50
CA ARG A 12 48.10 -36.03 -24.41
C ARG A 12 47.08 -35.43 -25.39
N LEU A 13 46.02 -34.81 -24.89
CA LEU A 13 45.25 -33.82 -25.63
C LEU A 13 45.20 -32.51 -24.84
N ARG A 14 45.81 -31.46 -25.42
CA ARG A 14 45.77 -30.08 -24.94
C ARG A 14 44.32 -29.59 -24.96
N SER A 15 43.73 -29.29 -23.80
CA SER A 15 42.45 -28.58 -23.76
C SER A 15 42.69 -27.08 -24.03
N ARG A 16 42.17 -26.61 -25.17
CA ARG A 16 41.94 -25.18 -25.42
C ARG A 16 41.01 -24.66 -24.32
N ARG A 17 41.44 -23.64 -23.58
CA ARG A 17 40.51 -22.82 -22.77
C ARG A 17 39.53 -22.15 -23.73
N VAL A 18 38.31 -22.68 -23.80
CA VAL A 18 37.17 -22.01 -24.42
C VAL A 18 36.68 -21.00 -23.39
N SER A 19 36.84 -19.71 -23.69
CA SER A 19 36.15 -18.64 -22.97
C SER A 19 34.64 -18.91 -23.03
N PRO A 20 33.88 -18.79 -21.94
CA PRO A 20 32.43 -18.91 -22.02
C PRO A 20 31.90 -17.84 -22.99
N PRO A 21 30.84 -18.13 -23.77
CA PRO A 21 30.24 -17.11 -24.61
C PRO A 21 29.78 -15.96 -23.71
N ALA A 22 30.09 -14.73 -24.10
CA ALA A 22 29.63 -13.53 -23.41
C ALA A 22 28.10 -13.62 -23.25
N THR A 23 27.63 -13.64 -22.01
CA THR A 23 26.21 -13.49 -21.71
C THR A 23 25.75 -12.14 -22.29
N PRO A 24 24.71 -12.12 -23.13
CA PRO A 24 24.22 -10.85 -23.67
C PRO A 24 23.69 -9.99 -22.51
N PRO A 25 23.79 -8.64 -22.62
CA PRO A 25 23.26 -7.74 -21.59
C PRO A 25 21.75 -8.00 -21.38
N ILE A 26 21.31 -7.89 -20.12
CA ILE A 26 19.97 -8.20 -19.56
C ILE A 26 18.80 -7.76 -20.45
N HIS A 27 18.98 -6.70 -21.23
CA HIS A 27 17.99 -6.08 -22.09
C HIS A 27 17.63 -6.92 -23.33
N ALA A 28 18.59 -7.63 -23.93
CA ALA A 28 18.38 -8.31 -25.20
C ALA A 28 17.48 -9.56 -25.10
N LEU A 29 17.41 -10.22 -23.92
CA LEU A 29 16.68 -11.48 -23.73
C LEU A 29 15.21 -11.30 -23.31
N LEU A 30 14.84 -10.14 -22.79
CA LEU A 30 13.48 -9.84 -22.29
C LEU A 30 12.57 -9.14 -23.33
N GLY A 31 13.02 -9.03 -24.58
CA GLY A 31 12.39 -8.13 -25.57
C GLY A 31 12.48 -6.65 -25.19
N TRP A 32 13.30 -6.32 -24.19
CA TRP A 32 13.59 -4.96 -23.76
C TRP A 32 14.60 -4.38 -24.74
N SER A 33 14.12 -3.87 -25.87
CA SER A 33 15.02 -3.31 -26.89
C SER A 33 16.03 -2.36 -26.24
N HIS A 34 17.30 -2.45 -26.66
CA HIS A 34 18.36 -1.53 -26.24
C HIS A 34 17.98 -0.05 -26.44
N ALA A 35 17.00 0.23 -27.30
CA ALA A 35 16.40 1.54 -27.53
C ALA A 35 15.55 2.06 -26.35
N ASN A 36 14.88 1.20 -25.57
CA ASN A 36 14.03 1.60 -24.43
C ASN A 36 14.82 1.86 -23.15
N VAL A 37 15.99 1.24 -23.02
CA VAL A 37 16.83 1.26 -21.81
C VAL A 37 17.75 2.48 -21.79
N ARG A 38 18.09 3.00 -22.98
CA ARG A 38 18.83 4.25 -23.18
C ARG A 38 17.99 5.27 -23.96
N ALA A 39 16.68 5.32 -23.75
CA ALA A 39 15.93 6.46 -24.26
C ALA A 39 16.46 7.73 -23.56
N PRO A 40 17.08 8.70 -24.28
CA PRO A 40 17.66 9.90 -23.66
C PRO A 40 16.62 10.69 -22.86
N SER A 41 15.35 10.51 -23.21
CA SER A 41 14.20 11.09 -22.51
C SER A 41 14.01 10.53 -21.10
N SER A 42 14.12 9.22 -20.88
CA SER A 42 13.94 8.59 -19.56
C SER A 42 15.02 9.03 -18.57
N SER A 43 16.28 9.06 -19.00
CA SER A 43 17.40 9.54 -18.18
C SER A 43 17.22 10.97 -17.69
N ARG A 44 16.61 11.85 -18.51
CA ARG A 44 16.29 13.23 -18.10
C ARG A 44 15.23 13.29 -17.00
N TRP A 45 14.24 12.40 -17.04
CA TRP A 45 13.20 12.33 -16.00
C TRP A 45 13.73 11.72 -14.70
N VAL A 46 14.58 10.68 -14.81
CA VAL A 46 15.26 10.09 -13.64
C VAL A 46 16.18 11.11 -12.95
N ALA A 47 16.83 11.99 -13.71
CA ALA A 47 17.71 13.03 -13.16
C ALA A 47 16.98 14.12 -12.34
N ARG A 48 15.66 14.28 -12.50
CA ARG A 48 14.88 15.26 -11.75
C ARG A 48 14.66 14.79 -10.32
N GLU A 49 14.69 15.73 -9.37
CA GLU A 49 14.30 15.45 -7.99
C GLU A 49 12.78 15.53 -7.85
N ALA A 50 12.21 14.57 -7.11
CA ALA A 50 10.81 14.61 -6.71
C ALA A 50 10.63 15.68 -5.63
N ARG A 51 9.59 16.52 -5.76
CA ARG A 51 9.33 17.59 -4.79
C ARG A 51 8.41 17.10 -3.68
N PRO A 52 8.92 16.85 -2.46
CA PRO A 52 8.10 16.31 -1.38
C PRO A 52 7.00 17.28 -0.98
N ILE A 53 5.84 16.73 -0.62
CA ILE A 53 4.66 17.47 -0.14
C ILE A 53 4.30 17.08 1.29
N SER A 54 3.75 18.02 2.05
CA SER A 54 3.18 17.78 3.38
C SER A 54 1.66 17.82 3.34
N LEU A 55 1.02 17.13 4.31
CA LEU A 55 -0.44 17.20 4.50
C LEU A 55 -0.91 18.67 4.61
N ARG A 56 -0.16 19.49 5.36
CA ARG A 56 -0.46 20.91 5.55
C ARG A 56 -0.40 21.68 4.24
N GLN A 57 0.59 21.43 3.37
CA GLN A 57 0.67 22.11 2.08
C GLN A 57 -0.54 21.77 1.20
N LEU A 58 -0.93 20.50 1.15
CA LEU A 58 -2.10 20.05 0.38
C LEU A 58 -3.39 20.69 0.88
N MET A 59 -3.58 20.73 2.20
CA MET A 59 -4.72 21.40 2.81
C MET A 59 -4.75 22.91 2.54
N VAL A 60 -3.63 23.61 2.71
CA VAL A 60 -3.58 25.06 2.50
C VAL A 60 -3.80 25.40 1.03
N PHE A 61 -3.39 24.54 0.11
CA PHE A 61 -3.50 24.79 -1.32
C PHE A 61 -4.96 24.94 -1.78
N GLY A 62 -5.87 24.07 -1.36
CA GLY A 62 -7.27 24.17 -1.81
C GLY A 62 -8.10 25.26 -1.11
N ARG A 63 -7.63 25.90 -0.02
CA ARG A 63 -8.39 26.91 0.78
C ARG A 63 -8.86 28.11 0.00
N SER A 64 -8.17 28.38 -1.10
CA SER A 64 -8.44 29.47 -2.01
C SER A 64 -8.23 28.96 -3.41
N LEU A 65 -9.12 28.09 -3.85
CA LEU A 65 -9.11 27.50 -5.19
C LEU A 65 -9.61 28.53 -6.21
N THR A 66 -8.77 28.78 -7.21
CA THR A 66 -9.04 29.64 -8.37
C THR A 66 -8.62 28.88 -9.62
N GLU A 67 -9.11 29.31 -10.79
CA GLU A 67 -8.72 28.71 -12.08
C GLU A 67 -7.19 28.67 -12.24
N ALA A 68 -6.50 29.79 -11.98
CA ALA A 68 -5.04 29.86 -12.08
C ALA A 68 -4.33 28.85 -11.16
N ARG A 69 -4.88 28.59 -9.96
CA ARG A 69 -4.32 27.59 -9.04
C ARG A 69 -4.66 26.17 -9.46
N LEU A 70 -5.85 25.94 -9.99
CA LEU A 70 -6.21 24.63 -10.55
C LEU A 70 -5.29 24.27 -11.70
N LEU A 71 -5.04 25.19 -12.64
CA LEU A 71 -4.09 25.01 -13.75
C LEU A 71 -2.64 24.85 -13.25
N SER A 72 -2.26 25.55 -12.18
CA SER A 72 -0.96 25.35 -11.52
C SER A 72 -0.84 23.94 -10.94
N SER A 73 -1.89 23.43 -10.29
CA SER A 73 -1.97 22.05 -9.79
C SER A 73 -1.88 21.04 -10.93
N ALA A 74 -2.62 21.24 -12.02
CA ALA A 74 -2.56 20.40 -13.21
C ALA A 74 -1.14 20.28 -13.76
N ASN A 75 -0.43 21.42 -13.85
CA ASN A 75 0.95 21.45 -14.32
C ASN A 75 1.95 20.84 -13.32
N TYR A 76 1.69 20.94 -12.01
CA TYR A 76 2.43 20.21 -11.00
C TYR A 76 2.27 18.69 -11.19
N VAL A 77 1.03 18.19 -11.27
CA VAL A 77 0.75 16.76 -11.48
C VAL A 77 1.38 16.24 -12.77
N ARG A 78 1.23 16.99 -13.87
CA ARG A 78 1.83 16.70 -15.19
C ARG A 78 3.34 16.47 -15.11
N THR A 79 4.05 17.18 -14.23
CA THR A 79 5.51 17.09 -14.13
C THR A 79 5.98 16.10 -13.05
N GLU A 80 5.25 15.99 -11.94
CA GLU A 80 5.63 15.13 -10.82
C GLU A 80 5.32 13.65 -11.07
N LEU A 81 4.15 13.31 -11.62
CA LEU A 81 3.80 11.91 -11.87
C LEU A 81 4.82 11.19 -12.76
N PRO A 82 5.18 11.68 -13.97
CA PRO A 82 6.18 11.00 -14.79
C PRO A 82 7.56 10.97 -14.14
N THR A 83 7.94 11.98 -13.35
CA THR A 83 9.21 11.98 -12.60
C THR A 83 9.24 10.83 -11.58
N ARG A 84 8.22 10.73 -10.72
CA ARG A 84 8.12 9.68 -9.69
C ARG A 84 7.97 8.29 -10.28
N ILE A 85 7.28 8.15 -11.43
CA ILE A 85 7.19 6.88 -12.15
C ILE A 85 8.55 6.48 -12.72
N ALA A 86 9.30 7.42 -13.30
CA ALA A 86 10.63 7.14 -13.86
C ALA A 86 11.60 6.59 -12.80
N HIS A 87 11.57 7.14 -11.58
CA HIS A 87 12.36 6.60 -10.47
C HIS A 87 11.99 5.16 -10.14
N ARG A 88 10.69 4.81 -10.10
CA ARG A 88 10.26 3.42 -9.86
C ARG A 88 10.60 2.47 -11.00
N ILE A 89 10.54 2.93 -12.25
CA ILE A 89 11.01 2.14 -13.40
C ILE A 89 12.50 1.83 -13.23
N ARG A 90 13.30 2.82 -12.80
CA ARG A 90 14.73 2.63 -12.54
C ARG A 90 14.99 1.62 -11.41
N ASP A 91 14.26 1.72 -10.30
CA ASP A 91 14.40 0.74 -9.19
C ASP A 91 14.08 -0.68 -9.65
N MET A 92 13.02 -0.85 -10.46
CA MET A 92 12.66 -2.17 -11.01
C MET A 92 13.73 -2.71 -11.97
N GLN A 93 14.43 -1.85 -12.70
CA GLN A 93 15.54 -2.24 -13.58
C GLN A 93 16.81 -2.64 -12.82
N GLN A 94 16.95 -2.22 -11.57
CA GLN A 94 18.09 -2.57 -10.71
C GLN A 94 17.87 -3.88 -9.94
N LEU A 95 16.66 -4.47 -10.01
CA LEU A 95 16.38 -5.74 -9.35
C LEU A 95 17.19 -6.90 -9.97
N PRO A 96 17.53 -7.94 -9.19
CA PRO A 96 18.19 -9.13 -9.72
C PRO A 96 17.37 -9.79 -10.82
N TYR A 97 18.05 -10.39 -11.81
CA TYR A 97 17.43 -10.97 -12.99
C TYR A 97 16.27 -11.93 -12.66
N GLY A 98 16.43 -12.77 -11.63
CA GLY A 98 15.41 -13.74 -11.22
C GLY A 98 14.10 -13.12 -10.73
N VAL A 99 14.11 -11.88 -10.22
CA VAL A 99 12.87 -11.14 -9.86
C VAL A 99 12.27 -10.45 -11.05
N VAL A 100 13.12 -9.87 -11.90
CA VAL A 100 12.68 -9.13 -13.08
C VAL A 100 11.98 -10.03 -14.09
N THR A 101 12.42 -11.29 -14.21
CA THR A 101 11.79 -12.29 -15.08
C THR A 101 10.45 -12.81 -14.55
N ASN A 102 10.10 -12.55 -13.28
CA ASN A 102 8.82 -12.98 -12.75
C ASN A 102 7.66 -12.33 -13.53
N PRO A 103 6.67 -13.10 -14.03
CA PRO A 103 5.58 -12.57 -14.84
C PRO A 103 4.80 -11.43 -14.17
N HIS A 104 4.56 -11.51 -12.86
CA HIS A 104 3.82 -10.48 -12.13
C HIS A 104 4.62 -9.18 -11.98
N ILE A 105 5.95 -9.28 -11.78
CA ILE A 105 6.83 -8.11 -11.71
C ILE A 105 6.97 -7.46 -13.08
N SER A 106 7.11 -8.27 -14.13
CA SER A 106 7.14 -7.81 -15.53
C SER A 106 5.84 -7.09 -15.92
N ASP A 107 4.68 -7.62 -15.53
CA ASP A 107 3.39 -6.94 -15.72
C ASP A 107 3.35 -5.57 -15.05
N VAL A 108 3.80 -5.47 -13.80
CA VAL A 108 3.84 -4.19 -13.06
C VAL A 108 4.80 -3.21 -13.73
N TYR A 109 5.93 -3.70 -14.23
CA TYR A 109 6.88 -2.90 -14.98
C TYR A 109 6.23 -2.30 -16.23
N GLN A 110 5.48 -3.11 -16.98
CA GLN A 110 4.77 -2.64 -18.18
C GLN A 110 3.67 -1.64 -17.84
N LEU A 111 2.92 -1.84 -16.75
CA LEU A 111 1.94 -0.86 -16.28
C LEU A 111 2.59 0.51 -16.01
N TYR A 112 3.72 0.53 -15.29
CA TYR A 112 4.45 1.77 -15.02
C TYR A 112 5.08 2.37 -16.27
N HIS A 113 5.62 1.55 -17.16
CA HIS A 113 6.16 2.03 -18.44
C HIS A 113 5.09 2.70 -19.28
N ASN A 114 3.90 2.08 -19.40
CA ASN A 114 2.76 2.65 -20.12
C ASN A 114 2.26 3.94 -19.48
N ALA A 115 2.19 4.00 -18.14
CA ALA A 115 1.85 5.22 -17.42
C ALA A 115 2.85 6.34 -17.69
N PHE A 116 4.15 6.04 -17.60
CA PHE A 116 5.22 6.99 -17.89
C PHE A 116 5.14 7.51 -19.32
N ASP A 117 4.97 6.62 -20.31
CA ASP A 117 4.87 6.98 -21.72
C ASP A 117 3.64 7.84 -22.01
N THR A 118 2.54 7.60 -21.29
CA THR A 118 1.32 8.41 -21.37
C THR A 118 1.54 9.81 -20.77
N PHE A 119 1.97 9.89 -19.51
CA PHE A 119 2.12 11.16 -18.80
C PHE A 119 3.20 12.06 -19.40
N ARG A 120 4.32 11.51 -19.87
CA ARG A 120 5.42 12.31 -20.44
C ARG A 120 5.04 13.05 -21.73
N LYS A 121 3.97 12.62 -22.41
CA LYS A 121 3.47 13.21 -23.66
C LYS A 121 2.45 14.32 -23.42
N VAL A 122 1.94 14.45 -22.20
CA VAL A 122 0.99 15.51 -21.84
C VAL A 122 1.68 16.87 -21.93
N LYS A 123 1.10 17.75 -22.75
CA LYS A 123 1.58 19.13 -22.96
C LYS A 123 1.19 20.02 -21.78
N GLU A 124 1.68 21.26 -21.80
CA GLU A 124 1.30 22.24 -20.79
C GLU A 124 -0.19 22.50 -20.80
N VAL A 125 -0.80 22.40 -19.62
CA VAL A 125 -2.23 22.61 -19.42
C VAL A 125 -2.45 24.10 -19.19
N LYS A 126 -3.18 24.74 -20.10
CA LYS A 126 -3.43 26.19 -20.13
C LYS A 126 -4.90 26.53 -20.01
N THR A 127 -5.79 25.57 -20.29
CA THR A 127 -7.24 25.77 -20.22
C THR A 127 -7.92 24.71 -19.35
N LEU A 128 -9.15 24.97 -18.95
CA LEU A 128 -9.97 24.03 -18.16
C LEU A 128 -10.30 22.76 -18.96
N GLU A 129 -10.49 22.87 -20.27
CA GLU A 129 -10.76 21.72 -21.14
C GLU A 129 -9.52 20.80 -21.21
N GLU A 130 -8.32 21.37 -21.27
CA GLU A 130 -7.07 20.61 -21.19
C GLU A 130 -6.89 19.96 -19.80
N ASN A 131 -7.35 20.62 -18.73
CA ASN A 131 -7.37 20.08 -17.38
C ASN A 131 -8.31 18.86 -17.27
N ASP A 132 -9.50 18.93 -17.86
CA ASP A 132 -10.46 17.83 -17.86
C ASP A 132 -9.91 16.62 -18.64
N HIS A 133 -9.22 16.88 -19.75
CA HIS A 133 -8.52 15.82 -20.48
C HIS A 133 -7.42 15.16 -19.64
N LEU A 134 -6.62 15.95 -18.90
CA LEU A 134 -5.65 15.42 -17.95
C LEU A 134 -6.32 14.59 -16.85
N CYS A 135 -7.44 15.05 -16.29
CA CYS A 135 -8.21 14.32 -15.27
C CYS A 135 -8.70 12.97 -15.81
N SER A 136 -9.18 12.91 -17.05
CA SER A 136 -9.55 11.66 -17.72
C SER A 136 -8.39 10.67 -17.83
N ILE A 137 -7.19 11.16 -18.21
CA ILE A 137 -5.97 10.34 -18.26
C ILE A 137 -5.61 9.82 -16.86
N ILE A 138 -5.66 10.68 -15.84
CA ILE A 138 -5.34 10.31 -14.45
C ILE A 138 -6.30 9.23 -13.96
N GLY A 139 -7.62 9.44 -14.11
CA GLY A 139 -8.64 8.48 -13.69
C GLY A 139 -8.45 7.12 -14.35
N LYS A 140 -8.20 7.09 -15.67
CA LYS A 140 -7.88 5.85 -16.40
C LYS A 140 -6.63 5.16 -15.81
N MET A 141 -5.56 5.91 -15.56
CA MET A 141 -4.33 5.34 -15.00
C MET A 141 -4.54 4.81 -13.58
N LEU A 142 -5.28 5.51 -12.71
CA LEU A 142 -5.59 5.03 -11.36
C LEU A 142 -6.34 3.69 -11.38
N LYS A 143 -7.33 3.55 -12.28
CA LYS A 143 -8.11 2.32 -12.48
C LYS A 143 -7.25 1.16 -13.01
N THR A 144 -6.44 1.42 -14.04
CA THR A 144 -5.52 0.41 -14.61
C THR A 144 -4.51 -0.10 -13.58
N HIS A 145 -4.13 0.71 -12.58
CA HIS A 145 -3.14 0.38 -11.55
C HIS A 145 -3.73 -0.19 -10.25
N LEU A 146 -5.03 -0.52 -10.21
CA LEU A 146 -5.66 -1.16 -9.03
C LEU A 146 -5.03 -2.54 -8.73
N THR A 147 -4.63 -3.28 -9.76
CA THR A 147 -4.08 -4.64 -9.64
C THR A 147 -2.59 -4.69 -9.22
N VAL A 148 -1.93 -3.54 -9.05
CA VAL A 148 -0.48 -3.48 -8.81
C VAL A 148 -0.07 -4.13 -7.49
N ILE A 149 -0.76 -3.85 -6.38
CA ILE A 149 -0.42 -4.40 -5.06
C ILE A 149 -0.46 -5.94 -5.05
N PRO A 150 -1.56 -6.59 -5.48
CA PRO A 150 -1.59 -8.06 -5.48
C PRO A 150 -0.56 -8.66 -6.45
N LYS A 151 -0.32 -8.07 -7.62
CA LYS A 151 0.73 -8.53 -8.55
C LYS A 151 2.12 -8.43 -7.92
N LEU A 152 2.45 -7.31 -7.29
CA LEU A 152 3.72 -7.15 -6.59
C LEU A 152 3.89 -8.18 -5.46
N ALA A 153 2.85 -8.37 -4.64
CA ALA A 153 2.89 -9.35 -3.56
C ALA A 153 3.11 -10.79 -4.08
N MET A 154 2.42 -11.18 -5.15
CA MET A 154 2.62 -12.50 -5.78
C MET A 154 4.04 -12.65 -6.34
N GLY A 155 4.52 -11.65 -7.10
CA GLY A 155 5.85 -11.72 -7.71
C GLY A 155 6.98 -11.79 -6.69
N ILE A 156 6.85 -11.08 -5.57
CA ILE A 156 7.84 -11.11 -4.49
C ILE A 156 7.81 -12.43 -3.72
N LEU A 157 6.62 -12.97 -3.43
CA LEU A 157 6.50 -14.28 -2.78
C LEU A 157 7.03 -15.42 -3.66
N GLU A 158 6.81 -15.35 -4.97
CA GLU A 158 7.35 -16.34 -5.93
C GLU A 158 8.87 -16.22 -6.11
N SER A 159 9.41 -15.02 -5.90
CA SER A 159 10.86 -14.79 -5.93
C SER A 159 11.56 -15.18 -4.62
N ASN A 160 10.80 -15.50 -3.57
CA ASN A 160 11.36 -15.93 -2.28
C ASN A 160 12.19 -17.21 -2.44
N GLY A 161 13.30 -17.31 -1.71
CA GLY A 161 14.25 -18.42 -1.78
C GLY A 161 15.33 -18.29 -2.87
N HIS A 162 15.18 -17.34 -3.80
CA HIS A 162 16.19 -17.07 -4.83
C HIS A 162 17.02 -15.81 -4.54
N ILE A 163 16.51 -14.92 -3.69
CA ILE A 163 17.09 -13.62 -3.34
C ILE A 163 16.91 -13.38 -1.84
N ASP A 164 17.81 -12.58 -1.27
CA ASP A 164 17.73 -12.13 0.11
C ASP A 164 16.37 -11.44 0.41
N PRO A 165 15.60 -11.95 1.39
CA PRO A 165 14.36 -11.32 1.86
C PRO A 165 14.45 -9.83 2.15
N ALA A 166 15.59 -9.37 2.68
CA ALA A 166 15.77 -7.96 3.03
C ALA A 166 15.71 -7.05 1.79
N VAL A 167 16.27 -7.52 0.66
CA VAL A 167 16.24 -6.80 -0.63
C VAL A 167 14.82 -6.73 -1.17
N LEU A 168 14.08 -7.84 -1.09
CA LEU A 168 12.69 -7.92 -1.54
C LEU A 168 11.77 -7.02 -0.71
N ASP A 169 11.93 -7.05 0.61
CA ASP A 169 11.14 -6.22 1.52
C ASP A 169 11.50 -4.73 1.36
N HIS A 170 12.77 -4.39 1.18
CA HIS A 170 13.20 -3.02 0.88
C HIS A 170 12.56 -2.51 -0.43
N PHE A 171 12.60 -3.32 -1.49
CA PHE A 171 11.95 -2.99 -2.75
C PHE A 171 10.44 -2.78 -2.58
N MET A 172 9.75 -3.68 -1.87
CA MET A 172 8.31 -3.57 -1.59
C MET A 172 7.97 -2.28 -0.84
N ASN A 173 8.72 -1.94 0.20
CA ASN A 173 8.53 -0.69 0.93
C ASN A 173 8.72 0.53 0.00
N THR A 174 9.77 0.55 -0.81
CA THR A 174 10.10 1.63 -1.75
C THR A 174 9.02 1.81 -2.83
N ILE A 175 8.52 0.74 -3.43
CA ILE A 175 7.51 0.81 -4.49
C ILE A 175 6.13 1.18 -3.95
N LEU A 176 5.74 0.66 -2.78
CA LEU A 176 4.47 0.98 -2.13
C LEU A 176 4.44 2.44 -1.69
N ARG A 177 5.51 2.94 -1.06
CA ARG A 177 5.64 4.35 -0.64
C ARG A 177 5.48 5.31 -1.81
N SER A 178 6.16 5.05 -2.93
CA SER A 178 5.98 5.85 -4.16
C SER A 178 4.60 5.68 -4.79
N ARG A 179 3.95 4.51 -4.65
CA ARG A 179 2.57 4.31 -5.13
C ARG A 179 1.59 5.17 -4.33
N ILE A 180 1.69 5.18 -2.99
CA ILE A 180 0.90 6.07 -2.12
C ILE A 180 1.07 7.49 -2.62
N SER A 181 2.31 7.90 -2.79
CA SER A 181 2.69 9.23 -3.25
C SER A 181 2.07 9.68 -4.56
N ARG A 182 2.18 8.85 -5.60
CA ARG A 182 1.58 9.14 -6.91
C ARG A 182 0.06 9.17 -6.85
N ARG A 183 -0.57 8.30 -6.04
CA ARG A 183 -2.03 8.29 -5.85
C ARG A 183 -2.52 9.53 -5.12
N VAL A 184 -1.87 9.94 -4.04
CA VAL A 184 -2.25 11.15 -3.29
C VAL A 184 -2.25 12.38 -4.20
N ILE A 185 -1.20 12.58 -5.00
CA ILE A 185 -1.12 13.72 -5.93
C ILE A 185 -2.22 13.66 -6.99
N ALA A 186 -2.44 12.48 -7.56
CA ALA A 186 -3.45 12.26 -8.57
C ALA A 186 -4.87 12.49 -8.03
N GLU A 187 -5.22 11.83 -6.94
CA GLU A 187 -6.54 11.90 -6.29
C GLU A 187 -6.81 13.32 -5.77
N GLN A 188 -5.81 14.01 -5.21
CA GLN A 188 -5.98 15.40 -4.80
C GLN A 188 -6.33 16.30 -5.97
N HIS A 189 -5.67 16.14 -7.12
CA HIS A 189 -5.96 16.99 -8.26
C HIS A 189 -7.35 16.71 -8.84
N LEU A 190 -7.75 15.44 -8.92
CA LEU A 190 -9.11 15.05 -9.33
C LEU A 190 -10.16 15.71 -8.42
N ALA A 191 -9.97 15.60 -7.11
CA ALA A 191 -10.89 16.15 -6.13
C ALA A 191 -10.96 17.70 -6.17
N LEU A 192 -9.83 18.38 -6.43
CA LEU A 192 -9.81 19.82 -6.66
C LEU A 192 -10.54 20.23 -7.95
N THR A 193 -10.42 19.45 -9.03
CA THR A 193 -11.15 19.73 -10.28
C THR A 193 -12.65 19.57 -10.08
N GLU A 194 -13.07 18.48 -9.43
CA GLU A 194 -14.48 18.22 -9.12
C GLU A 194 -15.08 19.31 -8.22
N THR A 195 -14.33 19.72 -7.19
CA THR A 195 -14.67 20.89 -6.37
C THR A 195 -14.95 22.13 -7.21
N PHE A 196 -14.04 22.43 -8.15
CA PHE A 196 -14.09 23.64 -8.94
C PHE A 196 -15.29 23.69 -9.87
N GLY A 197 -15.70 22.53 -10.40
CA GLY A 197 -16.84 22.39 -11.30
C GLY A 197 -18.19 22.22 -10.59
N ALA A 198 -18.22 22.16 -9.25
CA ALA A 198 -19.46 21.93 -8.53
C ALA A 198 -20.35 23.18 -8.47
N ASP A 199 -21.67 23.02 -8.69
CA ASP A 199 -22.65 24.12 -8.77
C ASP A 199 -22.67 25.04 -7.53
N TRP A 200 -22.29 24.50 -6.38
CA TRP A 200 -22.30 25.21 -5.10
C TRP A 200 -21.00 25.96 -4.81
N PHE A 201 -19.94 25.72 -5.60
CA PHE A 201 -18.63 26.33 -5.41
C PHE A 201 -18.48 27.58 -6.28
N SER A 202 -18.04 28.69 -5.67
CA SER A 202 -17.70 29.92 -6.39
C SER A 202 -16.18 30.13 -6.38
N PRO A 203 -15.51 30.29 -7.55
CA PRO A 203 -14.07 30.51 -7.63
C PRO A 203 -13.62 31.68 -6.74
N GLY A 204 -12.60 31.46 -5.92
CA GLY A 204 -12.06 32.48 -5.00
C GLY A 204 -12.83 32.63 -3.67
N ALA A 205 -13.95 31.93 -3.46
CA ALA A 205 -14.59 31.85 -2.16
C ALA A 205 -13.66 31.20 -1.13
N LYS A 206 -13.61 31.75 0.10
CA LYS A 206 -12.91 31.12 1.21
C LYS A 206 -13.75 29.95 1.70
N LEU A 207 -13.22 28.75 1.54
CA LEU A 207 -13.84 27.54 2.06
C LEU A 207 -13.63 27.45 3.58
N HIS A 208 -14.69 27.14 4.31
CA HIS A 208 -14.61 26.86 5.73
C HIS A 208 -13.76 25.60 5.99
N GLU A 209 -13.07 25.54 7.13
CA GLU A 209 -12.23 24.37 7.49
C GLU A 209 -13.04 23.08 7.68
N SER A 210 -14.31 23.19 8.04
CA SER A 210 -15.28 22.09 8.12
C SER A 210 -15.78 21.62 6.76
N ASP A 211 -15.78 22.52 5.78
CA ASP A 211 -16.34 22.31 4.44
C ASP A 211 -15.23 21.98 3.43
N PHE A 212 -14.02 21.75 3.91
CA PHE A 212 -12.84 21.85 3.08
C PHE A 212 -12.77 20.72 2.06
N ILE A 213 -12.81 21.15 0.80
CA ILE A 213 -13.19 20.36 -0.38
C ILE A 213 -11.95 19.78 -1.04
N GLY A 214 -12.11 18.53 -1.43
CA GLY A 214 -11.09 17.60 -1.89
C GLY A 214 -11.12 16.41 -0.92
N GLU A 215 -11.93 15.39 -1.20
CA GLU A 215 -12.29 14.28 -0.27
C GLU A 215 -11.11 13.55 0.37
N VAL A 216 -9.90 13.80 -0.15
CA VAL A 216 -8.66 13.23 0.32
C VAL A 216 -8.25 13.81 1.69
N PHE A 217 -8.57 15.07 2.06
CA PHE A 217 -8.07 15.68 3.31
C PHE A 217 -9.16 16.29 4.19
N ILE A 218 -9.67 15.49 5.13
CA ILE A 218 -10.69 15.90 6.09
C ILE A 218 -10.06 16.04 7.49
N LYS A 219 -10.59 16.96 8.30
CA LYS A 219 -10.35 16.95 9.76
C LYS A 219 -10.92 15.65 10.32
N CYS A 220 -10.07 14.66 10.49
CA CYS A 220 -10.48 13.35 10.99
C CYS A 220 -10.71 13.45 12.50
N VAL A 221 -11.90 13.07 12.96
CA VAL A 221 -12.19 12.82 14.38
C VAL A 221 -11.84 11.36 14.66
N ALA A 222 -10.93 11.12 15.61
CA ALA A 222 -10.39 9.80 15.88
C ALA A 222 -11.48 8.78 16.22
N ARG A 223 -12.43 9.17 17.08
CA ARG A 223 -13.57 8.36 17.50
C ARG A 223 -14.40 7.88 16.31
N ASP A 224 -14.85 8.81 15.47
CA ASP A 224 -15.75 8.49 14.35
C ASP A 224 -15.10 7.52 13.35
N VAL A 225 -13.79 7.67 13.11
CA VAL A 225 -13.03 6.75 12.25
C VAL A 225 -13.02 5.34 12.87
N VAL A 226 -12.73 5.23 14.17
CA VAL A 226 -12.72 3.93 14.87
C VAL A 226 -14.12 3.31 14.88
N GLU A 227 -15.18 4.08 15.14
CA GLU A 227 -16.56 3.58 15.16
C GLU A 227 -17.00 3.06 13.78
N ARG A 228 -16.70 3.80 12.70
CA ARG A 228 -16.98 3.35 11.32
C ARG A 228 -16.24 2.05 11.00
N CYS A 229 -14.94 1.98 11.30
CA CYS A 229 -14.15 0.78 11.09
C CYS A 229 -14.66 -0.40 11.94
N SER A 230 -15.09 -0.15 13.17
CA SER A 230 -15.65 -1.16 14.07
C SER A 230 -16.92 -1.78 13.48
N SER A 231 -17.89 -0.94 13.07
CA SER A 231 -19.12 -1.40 12.42
C SER A 231 -18.85 -2.22 11.15
N ALA A 232 -17.90 -1.79 10.32
CA ALA A 232 -17.51 -2.52 9.11
C ALA A 232 -16.87 -3.88 9.43
N VAL A 233 -15.97 -3.94 10.41
CA VAL A 233 -15.30 -5.18 10.82
C VAL A 233 -16.28 -6.15 11.48
N GLU A 234 -17.23 -5.68 12.29
CA GLU A 234 -18.26 -6.53 12.91
C GLU A 234 -19.16 -7.18 11.86
N LYS A 235 -19.67 -6.41 10.89
CA LYS A 235 -20.48 -6.93 9.78
C LYS A 235 -19.71 -8.00 9.00
N LEU A 236 -18.43 -7.73 8.72
CA LEU A 236 -17.57 -8.65 7.99
C LEU A 236 -17.21 -9.91 8.79
N ALA A 237 -17.06 -9.81 10.12
CA ALA A 237 -16.85 -10.96 10.98
C ALA A 237 -18.07 -11.88 10.97
N ARG A 238 -19.29 -11.32 11.10
CA ARG A 238 -20.54 -12.09 11.04
C ARG A 238 -20.77 -12.75 9.68
N SER A 239 -20.43 -12.08 8.58
CA SER A 239 -20.56 -12.68 7.25
C SER A 239 -19.62 -13.86 7.03
N THR A 240 -18.49 -13.93 7.74
CA THR A 240 -17.46 -14.95 7.52
C THR A 240 -17.54 -16.10 8.52
N TYR A 241 -17.81 -15.81 9.79
CA TYR A 241 -17.88 -16.81 10.86
C TYR A 241 -19.31 -17.27 11.17
N GLY A 242 -20.31 -16.69 10.50
CA GLY A 242 -21.74 -16.98 10.68
C GLY A 242 -22.46 -15.91 11.52
N PRO A 243 -23.79 -15.78 11.37
CA PRO A 243 -24.56 -14.74 12.05
C PRO A 243 -24.51 -14.84 13.58
N ASP A 244 -24.42 -16.07 14.09
CA ASP A 244 -24.41 -16.39 15.52
C ASP A 244 -23.02 -16.27 16.16
N VAL A 245 -21.99 -15.88 15.39
CA VAL A 245 -20.66 -15.66 15.97
C VAL A 245 -20.71 -14.55 17.01
N ARG A 246 -20.08 -14.83 18.16
CA ARG A 246 -19.87 -13.81 19.18
C ARG A 246 -18.67 -12.96 18.81
N VAL A 247 -18.97 -11.74 18.35
CA VAL A 247 -17.96 -10.73 18.06
C VAL A 247 -17.61 -10.00 19.37
N PRO A 248 -16.32 -9.78 19.68
CA PRO A 248 -15.93 -8.96 20.84
C PRO A 248 -16.47 -7.55 20.74
N GLU A 249 -16.90 -7.00 21.88
CA GLU A 249 -17.24 -5.58 22.00
C GLU A 249 -15.98 -4.73 21.79
N ILE A 250 -16.07 -3.65 21.01
CA ILE A 250 -14.97 -2.70 20.83
C ILE A 250 -15.24 -1.47 21.69
N LYS A 251 -14.44 -1.29 22.75
CA LYS A 251 -14.57 -0.19 23.71
C LYS A 251 -13.61 0.92 23.37
N ILE A 252 -14.11 2.13 23.17
CA ILE A 252 -13.30 3.31 22.82
C ILE A 252 -13.20 4.23 24.04
N ASN A 253 -11.98 4.57 24.43
CA ASN A 253 -11.70 5.44 25.58
C ASN A 253 -10.56 6.45 25.30
N GLY A 254 -10.35 7.38 26.24
CA GLY A 254 -9.33 8.43 26.13
C GLY A 254 -9.86 9.76 25.56
N HIS A 255 -9.06 10.44 24.74
CA HIS A 255 -9.39 11.75 24.15
C HIS A 255 -10.28 11.58 22.91
N LEU A 256 -11.59 11.41 23.12
CA LEU A 256 -12.54 11.08 22.04
C LEU A 256 -12.73 12.20 21.01
N ASP A 257 -12.55 13.45 21.41
CA ASP A 257 -12.67 14.63 20.53
C ASP A 257 -11.38 14.93 19.77
N ALA A 258 -10.36 14.08 19.92
CA ALA A 258 -9.07 14.24 19.25
C ALA A 258 -9.27 14.29 17.74
N SER A 259 -8.81 15.40 17.15
CA SER A 259 -8.91 15.62 15.72
C SER A 259 -7.58 16.00 15.10
N PHE A 260 -7.34 15.49 13.90
CA PHE A 260 -6.09 15.68 13.20
C PHE A 260 -6.30 15.67 11.68
N PRO A 261 -5.50 16.43 10.93
CA PRO A 261 -5.54 16.38 9.47
C PRO A 261 -4.92 15.08 8.97
N PHE A 262 -5.68 14.29 8.21
CA PHE A 262 -5.17 13.07 7.60
C PHE A 262 -5.97 12.66 6.36
N ILE A 263 -5.45 11.69 5.62
CA ILE A 263 -6.17 11.08 4.50
C ILE A 263 -7.13 10.03 5.02
N LEU A 264 -8.44 10.30 4.90
CA LEU A 264 -9.47 9.45 5.52
C LEU A 264 -9.34 7.98 5.10
N SER A 265 -9.20 7.72 3.80
CA SER A 265 -9.06 6.36 3.27
C SER A 265 -7.82 5.62 3.79
N HIS A 266 -6.74 6.35 4.10
CA HIS A 266 -5.51 5.76 4.63
C HIS A 266 -5.67 5.40 6.11
N ILE A 267 -6.28 6.27 6.91
CA ILE A 267 -6.50 5.98 8.33
C ILE A 267 -7.54 4.88 8.52
N GLU A 268 -8.62 4.89 7.73
CA GLU A 268 -9.63 3.82 7.73
C GLU A 268 -9.02 2.47 7.33
N TYR A 269 -8.08 2.46 6.38
CA TYR A 269 -7.33 1.24 6.04
C TYR A 269 -6.51 0.71 7.22
N ILE A 270 -5.69 1.56 7.84
CA ILE A 270 -4.82 1.16 8.97
C ILE A 270 -5.68 0.66 10.14
N ILE A 271 -6.64 1.46 10.58
CA ILE A 271 -7.50 1.11 11.73
C ILE A 271 -8.34 -0.13 11.41
N GLY A 272 -8.92 -0.21 10.21
CA GLY A 272 -9.71 -1.37 9.78
C GLY A 272 -8.90 -2.67 9.73
N GLU A 273 -7.63 -2.63 9.30
CA GLU A 273 -6.76 -3.81 9.32
C GLU A 273 -6.36 -4.21 10.74
N LEU A 274 -6.04 -3.26 11.61
CA LEU A 274 -5.70 -3.54 13.01
C LEU A 274 -6.90 -4.13 13.78
N LEU A 275 -8.08 -3.52 13.66
CA LEU A 275 -9.31 -4.02 14.27
C LEU A 275 -9.69 -5.40 13.72
N ARG A 276 -9.57 -5.62 12.40
CA ARG A 276 -9.82 -6.95 11.81
C ARG A 276 -8.93 -8.01 12.43
N ASN A 277 -7.62 -7.73 12.56
CA ASN A 277 -6.68 -8.69 13.13
C ASN A 277 -7.03 -8.99 14.61
N ALA A 278 -7.34 -7.96 15.40
CA ALA A 278 -7.74 -8.09 16.79
C ALA A 278 -9.03 -8.91 16.96
N VAL A 279 -10.10 -8.55 16.22
CA VAL A 279 -11.39 -9.24 16.23
C VAL A 279 -11.23 -10.70 15.81
N GLN A 280 -10.49 -10.95 14.73
CA GLN A 280 -10.21 -12.30 14.25
C GLN A 280 -9.47 -13.14 15.28
N ALA A 281 -8.43 -12.58 15.93
CA ALA A 281 -7.64 -13.29 16.92
C ALA A 281 -8.50 -13.69 18.15
N VAL A 282 -9.36 -12.79 18.62
CA VAL A 282 -10.28 -13.08 19.74
C VAL A 282 -11.30 -14.15 19.38
N ILE A 283 -11.94 -14.06 18.21
CA ILE A 283 -12.92 -15.06 17.73
C ILE A 283 -12.27 -16.44 17.62
N GLU A 284 -11.10 -16.53 16.96
CA GLU A 284 -10.42 -17.80 16.75
C GLU A 284 -9.87 -18.41 18.06
N ARG A 285 -9.44 -17.57 19.02
CA ARG A 285 -9.11 -18.04 20.37
C ARG A 285 -10.33 -18.63 21.06
N GLN A 286 -11.47 -17.95 21.03
CA GLN A 286 -12.69 -18.46 21.64
C GLN A 286 -13.13 -19.79 21.03
N GLN A 287 -13.08 -19.92 19.70
CA GLN A 287 -13.42 -21.18 19.02
C GLN A 287 -12.50 -22.33 19.44
N ARG A 288 -11.20 -22.07 19.62
CA ARG A 288 -10.26 -23.07 20.15
C ARG A 288 -10.60 -23.47 21.58
N LEU A 289 -10.82 -22.50 22.46
CA LEU A 289 -11.19 -22.75 23.86
C LEU A 289 -12.53 -23.50 23.98
N ALA A 290 -13.50 -23.20 23.12
CA ALA A 290 -14.78 -23.91 23.04
C ALA A 290 -14.61 -25.39 22.66
N THR A 291 -13.63 -25.68 21.79
CA THR A 291 -13.32 -27.05 21.36
C THR A 291 -12.59 -27.83 22.46
N GLU A 292 -11.73 -27.17 23.24
CA GLU A 292 -10.89 -27.79 24.27
C GLU A 292 -11.55 -27.86 25.66
N GLY A 293 -12.40 -26.88 26.00
CA GLY A 293 -12.92 -26.65 27.36
C GLY A 293 -14.39 -27.03 27.60
N GLY A 294 -15.07 -27.65 26.64
CA GLY A 294 -16.48 -28.07 26.76
C GLY A 294 -17.50 -26.92 26.67
N LEU A 295 -18.77 -27.22 26.95
CA LEU A 295 -19.93 -26.34 26.72
C LEU A 295 -19.84 -24.98 27.46
N ASP A 296 -19.24 -24.94 28.65
CA ASP A 296 -19.12 -23.71 29.46
C ASP A 296 -18.11 -22.72 28.86
N ALA A 297 -17.00 -23.22 28.30
CA ALA A 297 -16.02 -22.40 27.59
C ALA A 297 -16.58 -21.90 26.25
N ALA A 298 -17.43 -22.72 25.60
CA ALA A 298 -18.15 -22.33 24.40
C ALA A 298 -19.16 -21.22 24.68
N ALA A 299 -19.74 -21.17 25.89
CA ALA A 299 -20.75 -20.20 26.35
C ALA A 299 -20.19 -18.87 26.87
N ALA A 300 -18.86 -18.71 27.01
CA ALA A 300 -18.25 -17.49 27.53
C ALA A 300 -18.31 -16.31 26.52
N GLN A 301 -18.62 -15.10 27.01
CA GLN A 301 -18.57 -13.89 26.19
C GLN A 301 -17.12 -13.53 25.82
N PRO A 302 -16.83 -13.14 24.57
CA PRO A 302 -15.49 -12.72 24.18
C PRO A 302 -15.01 -11.51 24.98
N PRO A 303 -13.73 -11.49 25.38
CA PRO A 303 -13.15 -10.31 26.02
C PRO A 303 -13.23 -9.11 25.05
N PRO A 304 -13.49 -7.89 25.56
CA PRO A 304 -13.58 -6.71 24.72
C PRO A 304 -12.20 -6.34 24.14
N ILE A 305 -12.23 -5.66 23.00
CA ILE A 305 -11.07 -5.00 22.40
C ILE A 305 -11.07 -3.55 22.89
N GLU A 306 -9.98 -3.12 23.50
CA GLU A 306 -9.84 -1.77 24.06
C GLU A 306 -9.10 -0.87 23.07
N VAL A 307 -9.77 0.20 22.62
CA VAL A 307 -9.20 1.23 21.76
C VAL A 307 -9.00 2.51 22.58
N THR A 308 -7.74 2.85 22.85
CA THR A 308 -7.39 4.06 23.62
C THR A 308 -6.85 5.14 22.69
N ILE A 309 -7.51 6.30 22.68
CA ILE A 309 -7.10 7.48 21.90
C ILE A 309 -6.36 8.45 22.83
N CYS A 310 -5.14 8.83 22.46
CA CYS A 310 -4.31 9.77 23.20
C CYS A 310 -3.92 10.95 22.31
N GLU A 311 -4.33 12.16 22.69
CA GLU A 311 -3.94 13.38 22.02
C GLU A 311 -2.79 14.05 22.77
N ALA A 312 -1.63 14.13 22.12
CA ALA A 312 -0.47 14.89 22.60
C ALA A 312 -0.31 16.19 21.79
N GLN A 313 0.67 17.02 22.17
CA GLN A 313 0.94 18.30 21.50
C GLN A 313 1.32 18.12 20.03
N GLN A 314 2.13 17.11 19.71
CA GLN A 314 2.66 16.87 18.37
C GLN A 314 2.09 15.62 17.68
N HIS A 315 1.45 14.74 18.44
CA HIS A 315 1.03 13.43 17.97
C HIS A 315 -0.36 13.06 18.45
N VAL A 316 -1.09 12.29 17.65
CA VAL A 316 -2.25 11.52 18.10
C VAL A 316 -1.84 10.05 18.08
N MET A 317 -2.07 9.35 19.17
CA MET A 317 -1.75 7.94 19.33
C MET A 317 -3.05 7.16 19.52
N ILE A 318 -3.18 6.05 18.79
CA ILE A 318 -4.31 5.14 18.91
C ILE A 318 -3.74 3.77 19.27
N ARG A 319 -4.08 3.29 20.47
CA ARG A 319 -3.73 1.94 20.93
C ARG A 319 -4.93 1.03 20.72
N ILE A 320 -4.72 -0.12 20.08
CA ILE A 320 -5.72 -1.18 19.94
C ILE A 320 -5.19 -2.40 20.69
N SER A 321 -5.88 -2.80 21.76
CA SER A 321 -5.50 -3.89 22.66
C SER A 321 -6.50 -5.02 22.57
N ASP A 322 -6.02 -6.22 22.25
CA ASP A 322 -6.83 -7.44 22.21
C ASP A 322 -6.38 -8.48 23.24
N GLN A 323 -7.26 -9.47 23.47
CA GLN A 323 -6.94 -10.67 24.24
C GLN A 323 -7.04 -11.93 23.34
N GLY A 324 -6.53 -11.82 22.11
CA GLY A 324 -6.57 -12.86 21.08
C GLY A 324 -5.55 -13.99 21.25
N GLY A 325 -4.74 -13.97 22.31
CA GLY A 325 -3.73 -14.99 22.61
C GLY A 325 -2.32 -14.65 22.15
N GLY A 326 -2.10 -13.49 21.54
CA GLY A 326 -0.79 -12.99 21.15
C GLY A 326 -0.23 -13.65 19.87
N ILE A 327 0.92 -13.12 19.43
CA ILE A 327 1.69 -13.58 18.27
C ILE A 327 2.82 -14.51 18.75
N PRO A 328 3.00 -15.71 18.15
CA PRO A 328 4.09 -16.62 18.48
C PRO A 328 5.48 -16.02 18.25
N THR A 329 6.45 -16.34 19.11
CA THR A 329 7.82 -15.79 19.04
C THR A 329 8.52 -16.09 17.71
N ASN A 330 8.23 -17.24 17.09
CA ASN A 330 8.79 -17.62 15.79
C ASN A 330 8.20 -16.83 14.61
N GLU A 331 7.05 -16.17 14.79
CA GLU A 331 6.44 -15.33 13.75
C GLU A 331 6.87 -13.86 13.84
N LEU A 332 7.26 -13.37 15.02
CA LEU A 332 7.64 -11.98 15.26
C LEU A 332 8.70 -11.42 14.28
N PRO A 333 9.78 -12.15 13.91
CA PRO A 333 10.78 -11.64 12.96
C PRO A 333 10.21 -11.33 11.57
N TYR A 334 9.08 -11.95 11.21
CA TYR A 334 8.47 -11.88 9.89
C TYR A 334 7.21 -11.01 9.86
N LEU A 335 6.87 -10.35 10.97
CA LEU A 335 5.67 -9.54 11.13
C LEU A 335 5.56 -8.45 10.05
N TRP A 336 6.70 -7.82 9.74
CA TRP A 336 6.81 -6.72 8.79
C TRP A 336 7.30 -7.16 7.41
N SER A 337 7.52 -8.47 7.20
CA SER A 337 8.03 -8.99 5.94
C SER A 337 6.91 -9.23 4.93
N PHE A 338 7.12 -8.74 3.71
CA PHE A 338 6.25 -9.04 2.58
C PHE A 338 6.60 -10.37 1.92
N SER A 339 7.90 -10.71 1.91
CA SER A 339 8.46 -11.86 1.20
C SER A 339 8.53 -13.13 2.05
N SER A 340 8.77 -13.00 3.36
CA SER A 340 9.21 -14.10 4.22
C SER A 340 8.29 -14.42 5.38
N GLY A 341 8.48 -15.61 5.95
CA GLY A 341 7.80 -16.11 7.13
C GLY A 341 7.19 -17.51 6.93
N PRO A 342 6.80 -18.17 8.04
CA PRO A 342 6.33 -19.56 8.03
C PRO A 342 5.11 -19.81 7.12
N GLN A 343 4.31 -18.76 6.89
CA GLN A 343 3.05 -18.83 6.15
C GLN A 343 3.16 -18.35 4.69
N SER A 344 4.36 -18.13 4.16
CA SER A 344 4.58 -17.55 2.81
C SER A 344 3.86 -18.31 1.69
N ARG A 345 3.91 -19.65 1.70
CA ARG A 345 3.21 -20.51 0.72
C ARG A 345 1.69 -20.32 0.77
N ARG A 346 1.10 -20.34 1.98
CA ARG A 346 -0.34 -20.14 2.19
C ARG A 346 -0.77 -18.72 1.76
N ARG A 347 0.06 -17.70 2.02
CA ARG A 347 -0.18 -16.32 1.56
C ARG A 347 -0.24 -16.24 0.03
N LEU A 348 0.68 -16.91 -0.67
CA LEU A 348 0.71 -16.95 -2.13
C LEU A 348 -0.56 -17.63 -2.71
N GLU A 349 -0.97 -18.75 -2.15
CA GLU A 349 -2.21 -19.45 -2.54
C GLU A 349 -3.45 -18.58 -2.34
N ASN A 350 -3.53 -17.84 -1.23
CA ASN A 350 -4.61 -16.90 -0.96
C ASN A 350 -4.60 -15.72 -1.93
N LEU A 351 -3.43 -15.16 -2.26
CA LEU A 351 -3.30 -14.05 -3.22
C LEU A 351 -3.77 -14.43 -4.62
N ARG A 352 -3.55 -15.68 -5.06
CA ARG A 352 -4.07 -16.18 -6.35
C ARG A 352 -5.60 -16.19 -6.42
N ARG A 353 -6.30 -16.14 -5.29
CA ARG A 353 -7.77 -16.02 -5.21
C ARG A 353 -8.25 -14.58 -5.30
N VAL A 354 -7.39 -13.59 -5.02
CA VAL A 354 -7.74 -12.17 -4.99
C VAL A 354 -8.14 -11.60 -6.35
N PRO A 355 -7.47 -11.88 -7.48
CA PRO A 355 -7.91 -11.38 -8.79
C PRO A 355 -9.34 -11.82 -9.16
N LYS A 356 -9.74 -13.04 -8.75
CA LYS A 356 -11.10 -13.54 -8.92
C LYS A 356 -12.10 -12.78 -8.04
N LEU A 357 -11.69 -12.45 -6.81
CA LEU A 357 -12.49 -11.67 -5.87
C LEU A 357 -12.57 -10.19 -6.22
N ALA A 358 -11.52 -9.57 -6.76
CA ALA A 358 -11.53 -8.17 -7.16
C ALA A 358 -12.60 -7.90 -8.25
N ALA A 359 -12.75 -8.83 -9.20
CA ALA A 359 -13.80 -8.79 -10.21
C ALA A 359 -15.21 -8.93 -9.60
N THR A 360 -15.41 -9.83 -8.63
CA THR A 360 -16.70 -10.03 -7.96
C THR A 360 -17.01 -8.93 -6.94
N MET A 361 -15.98 -8.35 -6.30
CA MET A 361 -16.15 -7.28 -5.31
C MET A 361 -16.40 -5.92 -5.96
N GLN A 362 -15.95 -5.69 -7.20
CA GLN A 362 -16.36 -4.51 -7.97
C GLN A 362 -17.89 -4.44 -8.15
N GLU A 363 -18.61 -5.57 -8.15
CA GLU A 363 -20.08 -5.62 -8.17
C GLU A 363 -20.71 -5.35 -6.78
N LEU A 364 -20.05 -5.74 -5.68
CA LEU A 364 -20.51 -5.51 -4.30
C LEU A 364 -20.23 -4.08 -3.79
N HIS A 365 -19.24 -3.38 -4.34
CA HIS A 365 -18.90 -2.01 -3.92
C HIS A 365 -20.03 -1.00 -4.21
N VAL A 366 -20.97 -1.31 -5.11
CA VAL A 366 -22.21 -0.54 -5.32
C VAL A 366 -23.05 -0.45 -4.02
N SER A 367 -22.88 -1.40 -3.09
CA SER A 367 -23.59 -1.40 -1.81
C SER A 367 -22.91 -0.57 -0.71
N ASP A 368 -21.58 -0.36 -0.78
CA ASP A 368 -20.82 0.44 0.20
C ASP A 368 -20.97 1.96 -0.07
N GLU A 369 -21.36 2.32 -1.30
CA GLU A 369 -21.76 3.68 -1.69
C GLU A 369 -22.94 4.22 -0.85
N LEU A 370 -23.84 3.33 -0.38
CA LEU A 370 -24.96 3.69 0.49
C LEU A 370 -24.53 4.06 1.92
N GLY A 371 -23.40 3.53 2.42
CA GLY A 371 -22.88 3.80 3.76
C GLY A 371 -21.99 5.03 3.85
N ARG A 372 -21.42 5.45 2.72
CA ARG A 372 -20.69 6.73 2.59
C ARG A 372 -21.59 7.87 2.14
N ALA A 373 -22.87 7.63 1.79
CA ALA A 373 -23.78 8.64 1.26
C ALA A 373 -23.96 9.90 2.15
N ASP A 374 -23.79 9.77 3.47
CA ASP A 374 -23.86 10.88 4.42
C ASP A 374 -22.61 11.79 4.38
N LEU A 375 -21.49 11.26 3.91
CA LEU A 375 -20.28 12.02 3.60
C LEU A 375 -20.37 12.32 2.11
N LYS A 376 -20.44 13.58 1.69
CA LYS A 376 -20.43 13.98 0.27
C LYS A 376 -19.08 13.65 -0.40
N THR A 377 -18.65 12.40 -0.40
CA THR A 377 -17.38 11.91 -0.92
C THR A 377 -17.60 11.20 -2.25
N PRO A 378 -17.17 11.74 -3.40
CA PRO A 378 -17.12 11.04 -4.67
C PRO A 378 -16.43 9.67 -4.61
N SER A 379 -17.01 8.80 -5.43
CA SER A 379 -16.68 7.41 -5.63
C SER A 379 -15.44 7.27 -6.52
N TYR A 380 -14.26 7.62 -6.00
CA TYR A 380 -13.01 7.16 -6.61
C TYR A 380 -12.67 5.78 -6.07
N GLU A 381 -12.60 4.77 -6.96
CA GLU A 381 -12.21 3.39 -6.63
C GLU A 381 -10.87 3.36 -5.85
N SER A 382 -10.94 3.21 -4.53
CA SER A 382 -9.76 3.09 -3.67
C SER A 382 -9.18 1.68 -3.81
N SER A 383 -7.91 1.58 -4.17
CA SER A 383 -7.22 0.28 -4.18
C SER A 383 -7.14 -0.39 -2.81
N LEU A 384 -7.40 0.35 -1.73
CA LEU A 384 -7.44 -0.18 -0.37
C LEU A 384 -8.79 -0.80 -0.04
N ALA A 385 -9.88 -0.35 -0.67
CA ALA A 385 -11.22 -0.84 -0.40
C ALA A 385 -11.38 -2.34 -0.74
N SER A 386 -10.77 -2.78 -1.84
CA SER A 386 -10.73 -4.21 -2.20
C SER A 386 -9.93 -5.06 -1.21
N LEU A 387 -8.95 -4.47 -0.53
CA LEU A 387 -8.23 -5.16 0.54
C LEU A 387 -9.09 -5.22 1.79
N THR A 388 -9.73 -4.12 2.20
CA THR A 388 -10.56 -4.09 3.43
C THR A 388 -11.87 -4.87 3.29
N GLY A 389 -12.44 -4.98 2.09
CA GLY A 389 -13.67 -5.74 1.86
C GLY A 389 -13.51 -7.26 1.91
N ARG A 390 -12.27 -7.78 1.90
CA ARG A 390 -12.00 -9.21 1.82
C ARG A 390 -12.51 -9.97 3.07
N PRO A 391 -12.97 -11.23 2.94
CA PRO A 391 -13.30 -12.07 4.09
C PRO A 391 -12.12 -12.18 5.09
N PRO A 392 -12.32 -12.10 6.43
CA PRO A 392 -11.24 -12.16 7.41
C PRO A 392 -10.46 -13.48 7.39
N ASN A 393 -11.08 -14.58 6.96
CA ASN A 393 -10.39 -15.87 6.79
C ASN A 393 -9.41 -15.88 5.59
N LEU A 394 -9.50 -14.90 4.67
CA LEU A 394 -8.57 -14.74 3.55
C LEU A 394 -7.32 -13.93 3.97
N ARG A 395 -6.35 -14.64 4.55
CA ARG A 395 -5.09 -14.05 5.03
C ARG A 395 -4.10 -13.86 3.89
N LEU A 396 -3.97 -12.62 3.42
CA LEU A 396 -3.01 -12.24 2.37
C LEU A 396 -1.60 -11.97 2.90
N GLY A 397 -1.47 -11.69 4.20
CA GLY A 397 -0.17 -11.39 4.83
C GLY A 397 0.44 -10.03 4.45
N ILE A 398 -0.31 -9.16 3.77
CA ILE A 398 0.14 -7.82 3.39
C ILE A 398 -0.46 -6.70 4.26
N GLY A 399 -1.47 -6.99 5.09
CA GLY A 399 -2.23 -5.99 5.85
C GLY A 399 -1.39 -5.17 6.83
N LEU A 400 -0.72 -5.84 7.76
CA LEU A 400 0.17 -5.19 8.75
C LEU A 400 1.34 -4.44 8.12
N PRO A 401 2.18 -5.05 7.24
CA PRO A 401 3.30 -4.33 6.66
C PRO A 401 2.85 -3.18 5.77
N LEU A 402 1.73 -3.31 5.04
CA LEU A 402 1.17 -2.18 4.28
C LEU A 402 0.66 -1.07 5.20
N SER A 403 -0.02 -1.40 6.30
CA SER A 403 -0.49 -0.42 7.30
C SER A 403 0.66 0.39 7.87
N ARG A 404 1.80 -0.26 8.15
CA ARG A 404 3.03 0.43 8.58
C ARG A 404 3.58 1.38 7.53
N VAL A 405 3.63 0.96 6.26
CA VAL A 405 4.06 1.84 5.15
C VAL A 405 3.18 3.09 5.06
N TYR A 406 1.85 2.94 5.20
CA TYR A 406 0.92 4.08 5.21
C TYR A 406 1.10 5.00 6.42
N ALA A 407 1.33 4.45 7.62
CA ALA A 407 1.57 5.23 8.83
C ALA A 407 2.88 6.03 8.74
N GLU A 408 3.97 5.38 8.36
CA GLU A 408 5.29 6.00 8.22
C GLU A 408 5.37 6.98 7.05
N TYR A 409 4.52 6.85 6.04
CA TYR A 409 4.49 7.76 4.89
C TYR A 409 4.31 9.22 5.32
N TRP A 410 3.42 9.46 6.27
CA TRP A 410 3.13 10.77 6.83
C TRP A 410 3.89 11.04 8.14
N ALA A 411 5.08 10.42 8.28
CA ALA A 411 5.96 10.55 9.44
C ALA A 411 5.28 10.22 10.78
N GLY A 412 4.36 9.25 10.73
CA GLY A 412 3.84 8.52 11.88
C GLY A 412 4.66 7.26 12.18
N GLY A 413 4.06 6.34 12.93
CA GLY A 413 4.67 5.06 13.30
C GLY A 413 3.60 4.01 13.59
N LEU A 414 3.97 2.73 13.46
CA LEU A 414 3.12 1.61 13.85
C LEU A 414 3.98 0.56 14.55
N GLU A 415 3.68 0.31 15.82
CA GLU A 415 4.40 -0.64 16.68
C GLU A 415 3.43 -1.69 17.22
N LEU A 416 3.91 -2.91 17.43
CA LEU A 416 3.12 -4.00 18.01
C LEU A 416 3.89 -4.62 19.17
N HIS A 417 3.20 -4.79 20.30
CA HIS A 417 3.67 -5.50 21.47
C HIS A 417 2.81 -6.73 21.71
N SER A 418 3.40 -7.91 21.46
CA SER A 418 2.72 -9.19 21.66
C SER A 418 3.04 -9.74 23.05
N LEU A 419 1.99 -10.11 23.78
CA LEU A 419 2.06 -10.89 25.01
C LEU A 419 1.58 -12.31 24.66
N TRP A 420 2.52 -13.19 24.33
CA TRP A 420 2.21 -14.56 23.91
C TRP A 420 1.40 -15.31 24.98
N GLY A 421 0.28 -15.91 24.58
CA GLY A 421 -0.71 -16.54 25.46
C GLY A 421 -1.80 -15.59 25.97
N TYR A 422 -1.61 -14.27 25.84
CA TYR A 422 -2.55 -13.26 26.32
C TYR A 422 -3.18 -12.45 25.18
N GLY A 423 -2.42 -11.66 24.44
CA GLY A 423 -2.97 -10.65 23.54
C GLY A 423 -1.93 -9.80 22.83
N VAL A 424 -2.38 -8.79 22.10
CA VAL A 424 -1.52 -7.85 21.37
C VAL A 424 -1.98 -6.42 21.61
N ASP A 425 -1.00 -5.53 21.85
CA ASP A 425 -1.19 -4.09 21.79
C ASP A 425 -0.58 -3.55 20.50
N ALA A 426 -1.40 -2.93 19.64
CA ALA A 426 -0.94 -2.19 18.47
C ALA A 426 -0.99 -0.68 18.74
N PHE A 427 0.14 0.01 18.56
CA PHE A 427 0.27 1.46 18.76
C PHE A 427 0.45 2.16 17.42
N LEU A 428 -0.56 2.89 16.98
CA LEU A 428 -0.50 3.77 15.83
C LEU A 428 -0.20 5.20 16.27
N GLN A 429 0.86 5.80 15.73
CA GLN A 429 1.23 7.19 15.96
C GLN A 429 1.01 8.00 14.68
N ILE A 430 0.35 9.15 14.81
CA ILE A 430 0.03 10.06 13.71
C ILE A 430 0.57 11.45 14.05
N SER A 431 1.12 12.15 13.06
CA SER A 431 1.54 13.55 13.21
C SER A 431 0.32 14.47 13.27
N LYS A 432 0.13 15.18 14.39
CA LYS A 432 -1.04 16.06 14.61
C LYS A 432 -1.00 17.32 13.74
N LEU A 433 0.18 17.85 13.44
CA LEU A 433 0.33 19.14 12.78
C LEU A 433 0.31 19.05 11.24
N GLY A 434 0.47 17.85 10.68
CA GLY A 434 0.54 17.63 9.23
C GLY A 434 1.66 18.38 8.51
N ASN A 435 2.60 19.00 9.24
CA ASN A 435 3.67 19.85 8.73
C ASN A 435 4.91 19.07 8.30
N LYS A 436 4.99 17.78 8.64
CA LYS A 436 6.05 16.90 8.19
C LYS A 436 5.81 16.55 6.73
N ASN A 437 6.87 16.63 5.94
CA ASN A 437 6.84 16.19 4.54
C ASN A 437 6.65 14.67 4.47
N GLU A 438 6.04 14.23 3.37
CA GLU A 438 6.03 12.83 2.98
C GLU A 438 7.44 12.26 2.95
N GLN A 439 7.57 11.02 3.39
CA GLN A 439 8.83 10.28 3.30
C GLN A 439 8.94 9.66 1.91
N LEU A 440 9.89 10.11 1.09
CA LEU A 440 10.21 9.52 -0.22
C LEU A 440 11.61 8.91 -0.19
N THR A 441 11.80 7.80 -0.92
CA THR A 441 13.14 7.33 -1.28
C THR A 441 13.75 8.38 -2.20
N THR A 442 14.80 9.06 -1.73
CA THR A 442 15.47 10.13 -2.49
C THR A 442 16.46 9.54 -3.48
N ARG A 443 16.86 10.33 -4.47
CA ARG A 443 17.93 9.93 -5.39
C ARG A 443 19.25 9.64 -4.65
N ALA A 444 19.57 10.40 -3.62
CA ALA A 444 20.76 10.15 -2.80
C ALA A 444 20.76 8.75 -2.16
N SER A 445 19.58 8.21 -1.79
CA SER A 445 19.45 6.82 -1.34
C SER A 445 19.50 5.78 -2.47
N MET A 446 19.17 6.16 -3.71
CA MET A 446 19.24 5.28 -4.88
C MET A 446 20.66 5.16 -5.46
N ASP A 447 21.44 6.25 -5.41
CA ASP A 447 22.83 6.31 -5.92
C ASP A 447 23.84 5.76 -4.89
N ALA A 448 23.42 5.47 -3.65
CA ALA A 448 24.25 4.95 -2.56
C ALA A 448 24.26 3.41 -2.43
N ILE A 449 23.49 2.72 -3.28
CA ILE A 449 23.45 1.26 -3.45
C ILE A 449 24.15 0.91 -4.76
#